data_AF-A0AAP0SCW7-F1
#
_entry.id   AF-A0AAP0SCW7-F1
#
_cell.length_a   1.000
_cell.length_b   1.000
_cell.length_c   1.000
_cell.angle_alpha   90.00
_cell.angle_beta   90.00
_cell.angle_gamma   90.00
#
_symmetry.space_group_name_H-M   'P 1'
#
loop_
_entity.id
_entity.type
_entity.pdbx_description
1 polymer ?
#
loop_
_entity_poly.entity_id
_entity_poly.type
_entity_poly.pdbx_seq_one_letter_code
_entity_poly.pdbx_strand_id
1 'polypeptide(L)'
;MCVRVFSEAMDGERGSEMVNDGSINLNPTEPVVDLTGQVHQLPCCIKYNGPCSVSHYFKPKQAGIEVEGLTVEEAYFRGRKLQGATILPSGRVFWLCLGKEEPRQSKTY
;
A
#
# COMPACT_ATOMS: atom_id res chain seq x y z
N MET A 1 -3.94 -2.29 -7.83
CA MET A 1 -3.36 -2.47 -6.48
C MET A 1 -4.37 -1.90 -5.50
N CYS A 2 -4.97 -2.74 -4.66
CA CYS A 2 -5.77 -2.28 -3.53
C CYS A 2 -4.89 -2.52 -2.31
N VAL A 3 -4.36 -1.46 -1.71
CA VAL A 3 -3.56 -1.60 -0.50
C VAL A 3 -4.53 -1.88 0.64
N ARG A 4 -4.58 -3.14 1.06
CA ARG A 4 -5.16 -3.50 2.36
C ARG A 4 -4.15 -3.12 3.41
N VAL A 5 -4.38 -2.00 4.09
CA VAL A 5 -3.71 -1.71 5.36
C VAL A 5 -4.40 -2.60 6.38
N PHE A 6 -3.68 -3.60 6.91
CA PHE A 6 -4.14 -4.32 8.08
C PHE A 6 -3.96 -3.40 9.29
N SER A 7 -5.07 -2.97 9.88
CA SER A 7 -5.09 -2.46 11.25
C SER A 7 -5.93 -3.44 12.06
N GLU A 8 -5.28 -4.41 12.68
CA GLU A 8 -5.90 -5.23 13.72
C GLU A 8 -5.22 -4.89 15.04
N ALA A 9 -5.95 -4.21 15.92
CA ALA A 9 -5.67 -4.21 17.35
C ALA A 9 -6.45 -5.40 17.94
N MET A 10 -5.76 -6.44 18.37
CA MET A 10 -6.38 -7.56 19.09
C MET A 10 -6.15 -7.38 20.59
N ASP A 11 -7.22 -7.13 21.33
CA ASP A 11 -7.29 -7.33 22.78
C ASP A 11 -7.26 -8.83 23.06
N GLY A 12 -6.37 -9.26 23.95
CA GLY A 12 -5.99 -10.65 24.11
C GLY A 12 -7.03 -11.52 24.83
N GLU A 13 -7.30 -12.70 24.26
CA GLU A 13 -7.77 -13.88 24.99
C GLU A 13 -6.95 -15.12 24.61
N ARG A 14 -6.60 -15.90 25.64
CA ARG A 14 -5.60 -16.98 25.62
C ARG A 14 -6.22 -18.31 25.19
N GLY A 15 -6.00 -18.69 23.93
CA GLY A 15 -6.18 -20.06 23.42
C GLY A 15 -4.82 -20.71 23.12
N SER A 16 -4.63 -21.94 23.60
CA SER A 16 -3.39 -22.72 23.44
C SER A 16 -3.31 -23.36 22.04
N GLU A 17 -2.47 -22.80 21.16
CA GLU A 17 -2.00 -23.43 19.92
C GLU A 17 -0.48 -23.25 19.81
N MET A 18 0.20 -24.22 19.19
CA MET A 18 1.66 -24.32 19.14
C MET A 18 2.31 -23.03 18.61
N VAL A 19 2.89 -22.24 19.51
CA VAL A 19 3.55 -20.98 19.18
C VAL A 19 4.92 -21.28 18.57
N ASN A 20 5.01 -21.27 17.25
CA ASN A 20 6.28 -20.96 16.60
C ASN A 20 6.56 -19.49 16.89
N ASP A 21 7.51 -19.20 17.78
CA ASP A 21 7.96 -17.84 18.08
C ASP A 21 8.72 -17.28 16.86
N GLY A 22 7.97 -17.00 15.80
CA GLY A 22 8.48 -16.49 14.54
C GLY A 22 8.72 -14.99 14.64
N SER A 23 9.95 -14.59 14.93
CA SER A 23 10.34 -13.19 14.77
C SER A 23 10.45 -12.84 13.28
N ILE A 24 9.84 -11.73 12.87
CA ILE A 24 9.96 -11.19 11.50
C ILE A 24 10.96 -10.04 11.57
N ASN A 25 12.11 -10.20 10.89
CA ASN A 25 13.10 -9.15 10.79
C ASN A 25 12.68 -8.14 9.70
N LEU A 26 12.44 -6.90 10.10
CA LEU A 26 12.07 -5.81 9.18
C LEU A 26 13.26 -4.95 8.76
N ASN A 27 14.50 -5.33 9.11
CA ASN A 27 15.66 -4.57 8.66
C ASN A 27 15.77 -4.68 7.15
N PRO A 28 15.82 -3.55 6.44
CA PRO A 28 15.89 -3.55 4.99
C PRO A 28 17.25 -4.12 4.54
N THR A 29 17.21 -5.20 3.77
CA THR A 29 18.39 -5.73 3.07
C THR A 29 18.79 -4.83 1.89
N GLU A 30 17.81 -4.08 1.35
CA GLU A 30 17.94 -3.19 0.19
C GLU A 30 17.44 -1.78 0.55
N PRO A 31 17.92 -0.72 -0.13
CA PRO A 31 17.49 0.64 0.16
C PRO A 31 15.96 0.79 0.03
N VAL A 32 15.36 1.41 1.04
CA VAL A 32 13.91 1.71 1.05
C VAL A 32 13.62 2.71 -0.06
N VAL A 33 12.73 2.34 -0.98
CA VAL A 33 12.28 3.21 -2.07
C VAL A 33 11.17 4.13 -1.57
N ASP A 34 11.28 5.42 -1.86
CA ASP A 34 10.20 6.37 -1.59
C ASP A 34 9.05 6.17 -2.58
N LEU A 35 7.91 5.75 -2.05
CA LEU A 35 6.68 5.52 -2.80
C LEU A 35 5.65 6.64 -2.59
N THR A 36 6.06 7.78 -2.02
CA THR A 36 5.18 8.94 -1.82
C THR A 36 4.52 9.35 -3.14
N GLY A 37 3.19 9.46 -3.14
CA GLY A 37 2.40 9.79 -4.34
C GLY A 37 2.24 8.65 -5.37
N GLN A 38 2.85 7.48 -5.15
CA GLN A 38 2.79 6.34 -6.07
C GLN A 38 1.80 5.25 -5.63
N VAL A 39 1.27 5.35 -4.41
CA VAL A 39 0.29 4.43 -3.86
C VAL A 39 -1.10 5.06 -3.92
N HIS A 40 -2.04 4.36 -4.55
CA HIS A 40 -3.42 4.82 -4.71
C HIS A 40 -4.41 3.84 -4.10
N GLN A 41 -5.30 4.34 -3.24
CA GLN A 41 -6.46 3.60 -2.76
C GLN A 41 -7.66 3.92 -3.64
N LEU A 42 -8.25 2.91 -4.27
CA LEU A 42 -9.42 3.08 -5.14
C LEU A 42 -10.71 2.69 -4.40
N PRO A 43 -11.86 3.34 -4.68
CA PRO A 43 -13.17 2.97 -4.13
C PRO A 43 -13.75 1.74 -4.84
N CYS A 44 -12.92 0.77 -5.20
CA CYS A 44 -13.34 -0.51 -5.77
C CYS A 44 -12.29 -1.60 -5.56
N CYS A 45 -12.75 -2.85 -5.56
CA CYS A 45 -11.89 -4.02 -5.45
C CYS A 45 -11.38 -4.44 -6.84
N ILE A 46 -10.06 -4.61 -6.96
CA ILE A 46 -9.42 -5.22 -8.14
C ILE A 46 -9.07 -6.66 -7.77
N LYS A 47 -9.66 -7.65 -8.48
CA LYS A 47 -9.42 -9.08 -8.21
C LYS A 47 -7.99 -9.52 -8.56
N TYR A 48 -7.39 -8.91 -9.59
CA TYR A 48 -6.05 -9.24 -10.04
C TYR A 48 -5.00 -8.62 -9.11
N ASN A 49 -4.09 -9.45 -8.60
CA ASN A 49 -2.92 -9.02 -7.85
C ASN A 49 -1.66 -9.38 -8.65
N GLY A 50 -0.93 -8.39 -9.12
CA GLY A 50 0.21 -8.55 -10.00
C GLY A 50 0.68 -7.23 -10.61
N PRO A 51 1.73 -7.26 -11.45
CA PRO A 51 2.28 -6.07 -12.09
C PRO A 51 1.24 -5.40 -12.99
N CYS A 52 1.26 -4.07 -13.02
CA CYS A 52 0.35 -3.28 -13.85
C CYS A 52 1.03 -1.96 -14.25
N SER A 53 0.84 -1.52 -15.49
CA SER A 53 1.35 -0.25 -16.00
C SER A 53 0.51 0.95 -15.49
N VAL A 54 0.45 1.13 -14.16
CA VAL A 54 -0.38 2.15 -13.51
C VAL A 54 -0.11 3.54 -14.09
N SER A 55 1.15 3.94 -14.16
CA SER A 55 1.58 5.26 -14.66
C SER A 55 1.24 5.52 -16.13
N HIS A 56 0.95 4.49 -16.94
CA HIS A 56 0.51 4.69 -18.31
C HIS A 56 -0.98 5.11 -18.38
N TYR A 57 -1.82 4.56 -17.51
CA TYR A 57 -3.28 4.69 -17.58
C TYR A 57 -3.89 5.56 -16.47
N PHE A 58 -3.26 5.65 -15.32
CA PHE A 58 -3.73 6.39 -14.15
C PHE A 58 -2.79 7.55 -13.89
N LYS A 59 -3.21 8.74 -14.32
CA LYS A 59 -2.45 9.99 -14.20
C LYS A 59 -3.33 11.03 -13.53
N PRO A 60 -3.29 11.14 -12.19
CA PRO A 60 -3.97 12.20 -11.46
C PRO A 60 -3.54 13.58 -11.98
N LYS A 61 -4.49 14.50 -12.07
CA LYS A 61 -4.27 15.89 -12.46
C LYS A 61 -4.95 16.80 -11.45
N GLN A 62 -4.34 17.94 -11.13
CA GLN A 62 -4.98 18.91 -10.25
C GLN A 62 -6.34 19.35 -10.80
N ALA A 63 -7.35 19.31 -9.95
CA ALA A 63 -8.71 19.72 -10.27
C ALA A 63 -8.94 21.24 -10.08
N GLY A 64 -7.98 21.94 -9.46
CA GLY A 64 -8.08 23.37 -9.14
C GLY A 64 -9.03 23.68 -7.98
N ILE A 65 -9.39 22.69 -7.17
CA ILE A 65 -10.22 22.84 -5.97
C ILE A 65 -9.47 22.30 -4.75
N GLU A 66 -9.77 22.87 -3.58
CA GLU A 66 -9.27 22.42 -2.29
C GLU A 66 -10.43 21.98 -1.40
N VAL A 67 -10.25 20.88 -0.70
CA VAL A 67 -11.23 20.33 0.26
C VAL A 67 -10.46 19.99 1.53
N GLU A 68 -10.90 20.53 2.67
CA GLU A 68 -10.25 20.30 3.98
C GLU A 68 -8.75 20.66 4.00
N GLY A 69 -8.35 21.65 3.20
CA GLY A 69 -6.94 22.08 3.08
C GLY A 69 -6.07 21.12 2.25
N LEU A 70 -6.67 20.14 1.59
CA LEU A 70 -6.00 19.22 0.67
C LEU A 70 -6.32 19.58 -0.78
N THR A 71 -5.30 19.56 -1.63
CA THR A 71 -5.46 19.76 -3.07
C THR A 71 -6.11 18.52 -3.69
N VAL A 72 -7.22 18.74 -4.39
CA VAL A 72 -7.94 17.65 -5.06
C VAL A 72 -7.34 17.37 -6.42
N GLU A 73 -7.15 16.09 -6.70
CA GLU A 73 -6.73 15.56 -7.98
C GLU A 73 -7.82 14.69 -8.61
N GLU A 74 -7.85 14.69 -9.94
CA GLU A 74 -8.79 13.96 -10.76
C GLU A 74 -8.08 12.92 -11.62
N ALA A 75 -8.64 11.71 -11.66
CA ALA A 75 -8.18 10.62 -12.51
C ALA A 75 -9.37 9.83 -13.04
N TYR A 76 -9.13 9.00 -14.04
CA TYR A 76 -10.15 8.10 -14.59
C TYR A 76 -9.73 6.65 -14.40
N PHE A 77 -10.64 5.84 -13.88
CA PHE A 77 -10.44 4.40 -13.75
C PHE A 77 -11.63 3.66 -14.34
N ARG A 78 -11.39 2.83 -15.36
CA ARG A 78 -12.44 2.09 -16.09
C ARG A 78 -13.59 2.98 -16.57
N GLY A 79 -13.26 4.17 -17.07
CA GLY A 79 -14.23 5.14 -17.57
C GLY A 79 -14.98 5.93 -16.48
N ARG A 80 -14.68 5.72 -15.20
CA ARG A 80 -15.27 6.50 -14.09
C ARG A 80 -14.31 7.57 -13.62
N LYS A 81 -14.81 8.80 -13.49
CA LYS A 81 -14.09 9.91 -12.87
C LYS A 81 -13.95 9.63 -11.37
N LEU A 82 -12.73 9.71 -10.87
CA LEU A 82 -12.40 9.65 -9.46
C LEU A 82 -11.82 11.00 -9.06
N GLN A 83 -12.21 11.46 -7.87
CA GLN A 83 -11.62 12.60 -7.19
C GLN A 83 -10.98 12.09 -5.90
N GLY A 84 -9.78 12.56 -5.60
CA GLY A 84 -9.07 12.19 -4.40
C GLY A 84 -8.05 13.24 -4.03
N ALA A 85 -7.38 13.04 -2.91
CA ALA A 85 -6.29 13.90 -2.45
C ALA A 85 -5.18 13.03 -1.88
N THR A 86 -3.95 13.55 -1.91
CA THR A 86 -2.82 12.89 -1.25
C THR A 86 -2.89 13.14 0.25
N ILE A 87 -3.03 12.06 1.03
CA ILE A 87 -3.03 12.13 2.49
C ILE A 87 -1.63 11.77 2.98
N LEU A 88 -0.94 12.73 3.60
CA LEU A 88 0.33 12.49 4.26
C LEU A 88 0.10 12.26 5.76
N PRO A 89 0.69 11.21 6.35
CA PRO A 89 0.63 11.03 7.79
C PRO A 89 1.34 12.20 8.49
N SER A 90 0.72 12.74 9.54
CA SER A 90 1.30 13.85 10.31
C SER A 90 2.40 13.37 11.27
N GLY A 91 3.44 14.17 11.46
CA GLY A 91 4.49 13.91 12.45
C GLY A 91 5.59 12.96 11.93
N ARG A 92 6.07 12.05 12.79
CA ARG A 92 7.13 11.08 12.45
C ARG A 92 6.57 9.69 12.14
N VAL A 93 5.40 9.62 11.49
CA VAL A 93 4.74 8.37 11.10
C VAL A 93 4.86 8.23 9.59
N PHE A 94 5.07 7.01 9.11
CA PHE A 94 5.18 6.70 7.69
C PHE A 94 4.46 5.40 7.37
N TRP A 95 4.05 5.25 6.10
CA TRP A 95 3.44 4.04 5.59
C TRP A 95 4.49 3.18 4.89
N LEU A 96 4.39 1.85 5.05
CA LEU A 96 5.27 0.88 4.40
C LEU A 96 4.47 -0.11 3.56
N CYS A 97 4.98 -0.42 2.37
CA CYS A 97 4.51 -1.55 1.57
C CYS A 97 5.43 -2.75 1.82
N LEU A 98 4.96 -3.73 2.59
CA LEU A 98 5.72 -4.95 2.89
C LEU A 98 5.38 -6.05 1.89
N GLY A 99 6.41 -6.65 1.29
CA GLY A 99 6.29 -7.86 0.48
C GLY A 99 6.89 -9.03 1.24
N LYS A 100 6.24 -10.20 1.19
CA LYS A 100 6.83 -11.43 1.71
C LYS A 100 7.89 -11.92 0.71
N GLU A 101 9.10 -12.17 1.20
CA GLU A 101 10.12 -12.85 0.40
C GLU A 101 9.78 -14.35 0.30
N GLU A 102 9.76 -14.89 -0.92
CA GLU A 102 9.64 -16.32 -1.13
C GLU A 102 11.01 -16.99 -0.90
N PRO A 103 11.07 -18.15 -0.21
CA PRO A 103 12.34 -18.80 0.10
C PRO A 103 13.09 -19.17 -1.17
N ARG A 104 14.33 -18.67 -1.31
CA ARG A 104 15.22 -19.03 -2.41
C ARG A 104 15.59 -20.51 -2.30
N GLN A 105 15.13 -21.35 -3.22
CA GLN A 105 15.70 -22.69 -3.37
C GLN A 105 17.05 -22.56 -4.09
N SER A 106 18.15 -22.70 -3.34
CA SER A 106 19.47 -22.83 -3.95
C SER A 106 19.53 -24.16 -4.71
N LYS A 107 19.59 -24.10 -6.05
CA LYS A 107 19.98 -25.26 -6.85
C LYS A 107 21.48 -25.47 -6.63
N THR A 108 21.83 -26.44 -5.80
CA THR A 108 23.19 -27.00 -5.77
C THR A 108 23.41 -27.77 -7.06
N TYR A 109 24.40 -27.37 -7.85
CA TYR A 109 24.86 -28.08 -9.04
C TYR A 109 25.99 -29.04 -8.67
#